data_AF-A0A3N2HRR7-F1
#
_entry.id   AF-A0A3N2HRR7-F1
#
_cell.length_a   1.000
_cell.length_b   1.000
_cell.length_c   1.000
_cell.angle_alpha   90.00
_cell.angle_beta   90.00
_cell.angle_gamma   90.00
#
_symmetry.space_group_name_H-M   'P 1'
#
loop_
_entity.id
_entity.type
_entity.pdbx_description
1 polymer ?
#
loop_
_entity_poly.entity_id
_entity_poly.type
_entity_poly.pdbx_seq_one_letter_code
_entity_poly.pdbx_strand_id
1 'polypeptide(L)'
;MDLSTFPPIAVVLGGLQSLVTTLGVLVEPVAGTSSPALGVVLLTLLVRLVLVPVGVSQVRAEIARRRLAPAIADLTRRVTDPAARSKALMSLYASEKVSPLAGCLPTLAQAPVLTAVYSLFAHSEIAGHANTLLTHTLGGAALGANLFVTLGTGLTAVWPYLVLLVLLAIVVELSRRATLRFTGSPTATTTGRGQEALPGTAGLVRWLPFVSVLFAAFAPLAAGLYLVTSAVWTLGERAVLRRALAR
;
A
#
# COMPACT_ATOMS: atom_id res chain seq x y z
N MET A 1 -7.69 25.08 -10.72
CA MET A 1 -7.64 25.38 -9.27
C MET A 1 -6.71 24.35 -8.66
N ASP A 2 -5.54 24.77 -8.20
CA ASP A 2 -4.61 23.86 -7.53
C ASP A 2 -5.25 23.36 -6.23
N LEU A 3 -5.48 22.05 -6.15
CA LEU A 3 -6.11 21.41 -4.98
C LEU A 3 -5.23 21.57 -3.72
N SER A 4 -3.93 21.83 -3.89
CA SER A 4 -2.97 22.10 -2.82
C SER A 4 -3.16 23.47 -2.14
N THR A 5 -3.85 24.41 -2.79
CA THR A 5 -4.15 25.75 -2.22
C THR A 5 -5.50 25.79 -1.49
N PHE A 6 -6.29 24.72 -1.58
CA PHE A 6 -7.54 24.63 -0.81
C PHE A 6 -7.21 24.58 0.69
N PRO A 7 -7.76 25.49 1.53
CA PRO A 7 -7.22 25.74 2.87
C PRO A 7 -7.13 24.49 3.79
N PRO A 8 -8.14 23.60 3.83
CA PRO A 8 -8.04 22.35 4.60
C PRO A 8 -6.91 21.42 4.12
N ILE A 9 -6.70 21.31 2.81
CA ILE A 9 -5.67 20.44 2.23
C ILE A 9 -4.29 21.07 2.46
N ALA A 10 -4.17 22.38 2.28
CA ALA A 10 -2.94 23.12 2.51
C ALA A 10 -2.45 22.99 3.97
N VAL A 11 -3.35 23.11 4.96
CA VAL A 11 -3.02 22.95 6.38
C VAL A 11 -2.55 21.54 6.69
N VAL A 12 -3.23 20.52 6.16
CA VAL A 12 -2.83 19.12 6.35
C VAL A 12 -1.46 18.85 5.72
N LEU A 13 -1.24 19.29 4.48
CA LEU A 13 0.04 19.09 3.78
C LEU A 13 1.19 19.86 4.45
N GLY A 14 0.96 21.10 4.90
CA GLY A 14 1.94 21.88 5.65
C GLY A 14 2.27 21.26 7.01
N GLY A 15 1.27 20.72 7.70
CA GLY A 15 1.47 19.96 8.93
C GLY A 15 2.29 18.69 8.70
N LEU A 16 2.00 17.94 7.64
CA LEU A 16 2.77 16.75 7.26
C LEU A 16 4.21 17.10 6.87
N GLN A 17 4.42 18.17 6.10
CA GLN A 17 5.77 18.66 5.77
C GLN A 17 6.56 19.00 7.04
N SER A 18 5.95 19.76 7.95
CA SER A 18 6.56 20.15 9.22
C SER A 18 6.90 18.94 10.08
N LEU A 19 6.06 17.91 10.06
CA LEU A 19 6.31 16.66 10.77
C LEU A 19 7.49 15.89 10.16
N VAL A 20 7.56 15.77 8.82
CA VAL A 20 8.70 15.13 8.13
C VAL A 20 10.01 15.84 8.43
N THR A 21 10.03 17.17 8.37
CA THR A 21 11.24 17.95 8.65
C THR A 21 11.66 17.81 10.11
N THR A 22 10.71 17.89 11.05
CA THR A 22 10.99 17.71 12.49
C THR A 22 11.55 16.30 12.77
N LEU A 23 10.95 15.27 12.19
CA LEU A 23 11.45 13.89 12.30
C LEU A 23 12.84 13.74 11.68
N GLY A 24 13.10 14.42 10.56
CA GLY A 24 14.41 14.47 9.93
C GLY A 24 15.47 15.07 10.84
N VAL A 25 15.21 16.25 11.42
CA VAL A 25 16.12 16.92 12.37
C VAL A 25 16.43 16.03 13.58
N LEU A 26 15.43 15.30 14.11
CA LEU A 26 15.64 14.39 15.24
C LEU A 26 16.62 13.25 14.94
N VAL A 27 16.70 12.79 13.69
CA VAL A 27 17.62 11.72 13.28
C VAL A 27 18.89 12.22 12.61
N GLU A 28 19.01 13.52 12.39
CA GLU A 28 20.18 14.15 11.77
C GLU A 28 21.53 13.75 12.42
N PRO A 29 21.66 13.64 13.76
CA PRO A 29 22.93 13.24 14.38
C PRO A 29 23.42 11.85 13.96
N VAL A 30 22.50 10.97 13.55
CA VAL A 30 22.79 9.58 13.16
C VAL A 30 22.76 9.41 11.65
N ALA A 31 21.93 10.17 10.94
CA ALA A 31 21.61 9.98 9.54
C ALA A 31 22.31 10.95 8.58
N GLY A 32 22.88 12.05 9.11
CA GLY A 32 23.54 13.09 8.33
C GLY A 32 22.66 13.57 7.16
N THR A 33 23.23 13.56 5.96
CA THR A 33 22.55 14.01 4.73
C THR A 33 21.31 13.19 4.34
N SER A 34 21.13 12.00 4.90
CA SER A 34 19.96 11.14 4.65
C SER A 34 18.79 11.43 5.60
N SER A 35 18.93 12.41 6.49
CA SER A 35 17.91 12.75 7.49
C SER A 35 16.52 13.03 6.90
N PRO A 36 16.35 13.71 5.76
CA PRO A 36 15.01 13.97 5.20
C PRO A 36 14.35 12.69 4.68
N ALA A 37 15.14 11.79 4.10
CA ALA A 37 14.67 10.48 3.65
C ALA A 37 14.19 9.61 4.83
N LEU A 38 14.93 9.63 5.95
CA LEU A 38 14.49 8.96 7.17
C LEU A 38 13.25 9.64 7.80
N GLY A 39 13.11 10.97 7.68
CA GLY A 39 11.88 11.66 8.08
C GLY A 39 10.64 11.10 7.37
N VAL A 40 10.75 10.79 6.07
CA VAL A 40 9.66 10.13 5.30
C VAL A 40 9.37 8.73 5.84
N VAL A 41 10.42 7.94 6.10
CA VAL A 41 10.29 6.58 6.67
C VAL A 41 9.60 6.65 8.04
N LEU A 42 10.02 7.54 8.93
CA LEU A 42 9.45 7.71 10.26
C LEU A 42 8.00 8.18 10.21
N LEU A 43 7.68 9.15 9.37
CA LEU A 43 6.29 9.57 9.16
C LEU A 43 5.43 8.37 8.72
N THR A 44 5.94 7.58 7.78
CA THR A 44 5.24 6.39 7.29
C THR A 44 4.97 5.40 8.42
N LEU A 45 5.96 5.15 9.29
CA LEU A 45 5.82 4.26 10.44
C LEU A 45 4.81 4.80 11.46
N LEU A 46 4.80 6.11 11.74
CA LEU A 46 3.81 6.74 12.64
C LEU A 46 2.39 6.59 12.10
N VAL A 47 2.18 6.87 10.82
CA VAL A 47 0.87 6.69 10.18
C VAL A 47 0.44 5.22 10.23
N ARG A 48 1.36 4.30 9.98
CA ARG A 48 1.11 2.86 10.06
C ARG A 48 0.77 2.41 11.49
N LEU A 49 1.41 2.98 12.50
CA LEU A 49 1.10 2.70 13.91
C LEU A 49 -0.32 3.11 14.27
N VAL A 50 -0.77 4.30 13.83
CA VAL A 50 -2.15 4.77 14.03
C VAL A 50 -3.16 3.88 13.30
N LEU A 51 -2.77 3.29 12.17
CA LEU A 51 -3.61 2.41 11.36
C LEU A 51 -3.61 0.93 11.81
N VAL A 52 -2.88 0.56 12.86
CA VAL A 52 -2.86 -0.82 13.38
C VAL A 52 -4.27 -1.37 13.67
N PRO A 53 -5.21 -0.63 14.29
CA PRO A 53 -6.57 -1.14 14.52
C PRO A 53 -7.28 -1.51 13.21
N VAL A 54 -7.05 -0.74 12.15
CA VAL A 54 -7.55 -1.04 10.81
C VAL A 54 -6.89 -2.33 10.31
N GLY A 55 -5.57 -2.48 10.42
CA GLY A 55 -4.85 -3.71 10.07
C GLY A 55 -5.39 -4.96 10.79
N VAL A 56 -5.69 -4.85 12.09
CA VAL A 56 -6.32 -5.92 12.89
C VAL A 56 -7.67 -6.33 12.32
N SER A 57 -8.54 -5.37 12.00
CA SER A 57 -9.85 -5.64 11.39
C SER A 57 -9.73 -6.36 10.04
N GLN A 58 -8.73 -6.02 9.25
CA GLN A 58 -8.48 -6.63 7.93
C GLN A 58 -8.07 -8.10 8.07
N VAL A 59 -7.16 -8.41 9.00
CA VAL A 59 -6.72 -9.79 9.23
C VAL A 59 -7.85 -10.65 9.79
N ARG A 60 -8.68 -10.10 10.69
CA ARG A 60 -9.90 -10.79 11.17
C ARG A 60 -10.86 -11.12 10.04
N ALA A 61 -11.09 -10.17 9.13
CA ALA A 61 -11.90 -10.39 7.93
C ALA A 61 -11.31 -11.46 7.02
N GLU A 62 -9.98 -11.49 6.85
CA GLU A 62 -9.28 -12.50 6.06
C GLU A 62 -9.46 -13.91 6.65
N ILE A 63 -9.29 -14.06 7.97
CA ILE A 63 -9.50 -15.33 8.68
C ILE A 63 -10.95 -15.80 8.53
N ALA A 64 -11.92 -14.91 8.74
CA ALA A 64 -13.34 -15.24 8.61
C ALA A 64 -13.70 -15.71 7.19
N ARG A 65 -13.17 -15.04 6.16
CA ARG A 65 -13.35 -15.46 4.76
C ARG A 65 -12.72 -16.83 4.48
N ARG A 66 -11.52 -17.08 5.00
CA ARG A 66 -10.86 -18.38 4.87
C ARG A 66 -11.68 -19.50 5.52
N ARG A 67 -12.30 -19.24 6.68
CA ARG A 67 -13.23 -20.17 7.36
C ARG A 67 -14.48 -20.45 6.53
N LEU A 68 -15.03 -19.43 5.84
CA LEU A 68 -16.24 -19.56 5.01
C LEU A 68 -15.99 -20.12 3.61
N ALA A 69 -14.76 -20.10 3.11
CA ALA A 69 -14.40 -20.59 1.77
C ALA A 69 -14.97 -21.98 1.41
N PRO A 70 -14.91 -23.02 2.25
CA PRO A 70 -15.49 -24.33 1.92
C PRO A 70 -17.01 -24.27 1.79
N ALA A 71 -17.71 -23.58 2.71
CA ALA A 71 -19.17 -23.44 2.66
C ALA A 71 -19.64 -22.67 1.42
N ILE A 72 -18.89 -21.63 1.04
CA ILE A 72 -19.12 -20.87 -0.20
C ILE A 72 -18.94 -21.77 -1.44
N ALA A 73 -17.90 -22.61 -1.45
CA ALA A 73 -17.64 -23.53 -2.56
C ALA A 73 -18.76 -24.56 -2.72
N ASP A 74 -19.22 -25.16 -1.61
CA ASP A 74 -20.33 -26.12 -1.62
C ASP A 74 -21.65 -25.49 -2.06
N LEU A 75 -21.95 -24.29 -1.59
CA LEU A 75 -23.14 -23.53 -2.00
C LEU A 75 -23.09 -23.20 -3.49
N THR A 76 -21.93 -22.80 -4.00
CA THR A 76 -21.73 -22.50 -5.43
C THR A 76 -21.89 -23.73 -6.32
N ARG A 77 -21.50 -24.92 -5.82
CA ARG A 77 -21.71 -26.20 -6.53
C ARG A 77 -23.17 -26.62 -6.54
N ARG A 78 -23.91 -26.38 -5.45
CA ARG A 78 -25.32 -26.78 -5.30
C ARG A 78 -26.29 -25.86 -6.05
N VAL A 79 -26.00 -24.56 -6.11
CA VAL A 79 -26.89 -23.55 -6.69
C VAL A 79 -26.32 -23.06 -8.02
N THR A 80 -26.91 -23.53 -9.12
CA THR A 80 -26.51 -23.18 -10.50
C THR A 80 -27.09 -21.85 -10.97
N ASP A 81 -28.31 -21.51 -10.53
CA ASP A 81 -28.95 -20.22 -10.85
C ASP A 81 -28.18 -19.02 -10.24
N PRO A 82 -27.71 -18.05 -11.06
CA PRO A 82 -26.97 -16.90 -10.58
C PRO A 82 -27.73 -16.03 -9.57
N ALA A 83 -29.03 -15.85 -9.75
CA ALA A 83 -29.84 -15.00 -8.87
C ALA A 83 -30.03 -15.64 -7.49
N ALA A 84 -30.42 -16.92 -7.46
CA ALA A 84 -30.52 -17.70 -6.24
C ALA A 84 -29.16 -17.83 -5.52
N ARG A 85 -28.06 -18.01 -6.27
CA ARG A 85 -26.71 -18.09 -5.70
C ARG A 85 -26.33 -16.80 -4.99
N SER A 86 -26.56 -15.65 -5.62
CA SER A 86 -26.26 -14.34 -5.03
C SER A 86 -27.02 -14.16 -3.71
N LYS A 87 -28.32 -14.46 -3.69
CA LYS A 87 -29.15 -14.38 -2.48
C LYS A 87 -28.67 -15.34 -1.38
N ALA A 88 -28.35 -16.58 -1.74
CA ALA A 88 -27.90 -17.60 -0.79
C ALA A 88 -26.50 -17.28 -0.21
N LEU A 89 -25.60 -16.69 -1.02
CA LEU A 89 -24.32 -16.18 -0.52
C LEU A 89 -24.51 -15.04 0.47
N MET A 90 -25.38 -14.08 0.16
CA MET A 90 -25.68 -12.98 1.09
C MET A 90 -26.29 -13.49 2.40
N SER A 91 -27.20 -14.47 2.36
CA SER A 91 -27.74 -15.07 3.57
C SER A 91 -26.68 -15.81 4.39
N LEU A 92 -25.73 -16.51 3.73
CA LEU A 92 -24.62 -17.19 4.42
C LEU A 92 -23.69 -16.19 5.11
N TYR A 93 -23.34 -15.09 4.44
CA TYR A 93 -22.54 -14.01 5.04
C TYR A 93 -23.26 -13.39 6.24
N ALA A 94 -24.58 -13.16 6.13
CA ALA A 94 -25.40 -12.62 7.20
C ALA A 94 -25.51 -13.58 8.40
N SER A 95 -25.73 -14.88 8.16
CA SER A 95 -25.84 -15.88 9.25
C SER A 95 -24.53 -16.05 10.02
N GLU A 96 -23.39 -15.92 9.34
CA GLU A 96 -22.07 -16.00 9.96
C GLU A 96 -21.56 -14.65 10.49
N LYS A 97 -22.36 -13.58 10.37
CA LYS A 97 -22.03 -12.20 10.78
C LYS A 97 -20.72 -11.69 10.15
N VAL A 98 -20.43 -12.11 8.91
CA VAL A 98 -19.25 -11.70 8.14
C VAL A 98 -19.68 -10.76 7.01
N SER A 99 -19.07 -9.59 6.91
CA SER A 99 -19.37 -8.66 5.82
C SER A 99 -18.63 -9.04 4.52
N PRO A 100 -19.31 -9.08 3.36
CA PRO A 100 -18.66 -9.31 2.07
C PRO A 100 -17.73 -8.16 1.69
N LEU A 101 -17.95 -6.95 2.22
CA LEU A 101 -17.14 -5.75 1.96
C LEU A 101 -15.89 -5.63 2.85
N ALA A 102 -15.73 -6.52 3.83
CA ALA A 102 -14.64 -6.40 4.81
C ALA A 102 -13.22 -6.39 4.19
N GLY A 103 -13.06 -6.86 2.94
CA GLY A 103 -11.79 -6.84 2.21
C GLY A 103 -11.58 -5.67 1.25
N CYS A 104 -12.56 -4.78 1.02
CA CYS A 104 -12.34 -3.52 0.28
C CYS A 104 -12.11 -2.32 1.21
N LEU A 105 -12.46 -2.45 2.50
CA LEU A 105 -12.09 -1.50 3.56
C LEU A 105 -10.60 -1.08 3.54
N PRO A 106 -9.62 -1.99 3.34
CA PRO A 106 -8.21 -1.59 3.22
C PRO A 106 -7.96 -0.52 2.18
N THR A 107 -8.48 -0.71 0.97
CA THR A 107 -8.25 0.18 -0.16
C THR A 107 -8.86 1.55 0.10
N LEU A 108 -10.05 1.58 0.72
CA LEU A 108 -10.73 2.83 1.07
C LEU A 108 -10.01 3.59 2.19
N ALA A 109 -9.55 2.90 3.23
CA ALA A 109 -8.82 3.52 4.33
C ALA A 109 -7.42 4.03 3.91
N GLN A 110 -6.81 3.41 2.89
CA GLN A 110 -5.47 3.76 2.44
C GLN A 110 -5.45 4.89 1.39
N ALA A 111 -6.56 5.12 0.68
CA ALA A 111 -6.64 6.17 -0.34
C ALA A 111 -6.28 7.57 0.21
N PRO A 112 -6.80 8.04 1.37
CA PRO A 112 -6.44 9.34 1.92
C PRO A 112 -4.95 9.49 2.24
N VAL A 113 -4.33 8.42 2.76
CA VAL A 113 -2.89 8.43 3.11
C VAL A 113 -2.03 8.49 1.87
N LEU A 114 -2.37 7.69 0.84
CA LEU A 114 -1.65 7.70 -0.43
C LEU A 114 -1.78 9.06 -1.12
N THR A 115 -2.97 9.65 -1.12
CA THR A 115 -3.19 11.01 -1.65
C THR A 115 -2.37 12.04 -0.89
N ALA A 116 -2.31 11.97 0.44
CA ALA A 116 -1.54 12.91 1.25
C ALA A 116 -0.03 12.83 0.96
N VAL A 117 0.54 11.61 0.91
CA VAL A 117 1.97 11.42 0.62
C VAL A 117 2.29 11.78 -0.82
N TYR A 118 1.47 11.37 -1.79
CA TYR A 118 1.69 11.74 -3.18
C TYR A 118 1.62 13.26 -3.37
N SER A 119 0.61 13.92 -2.81
CA SER A 119 0.50 15.39 -2.86
C SER A 119 1.68 16.09 -2.21
N LEU A 120 2.25 15.53 -1.13
CA LEU A 120 3.44 16.09 -0.47
C LEU A 120 4.67 16.08 -1.38
N PHE A 121 4.78 15.13 -2.31
CA PHE A 121 5.95 14.98 -3.19
C PHE A 121 5.67 15.31 -4.67
N ALA A 122 4.42 15.58 -5.03
CA ALA A 122 4.01 15.97 -6.37
C ALA A 122 3.92 17.50 -6.56
N HIS A 123 3.82 18.27 -5.47
CA HIS A 123 3.71 19.73 -5.54
C HIS A 123 5.03 20.40 -5.14
N SER A 124 5.51 21.29 -6.00
CA SER A 124 6.68 22.14 -5.76
C SER A 124 6.45 23.21 -4.70
N GLU A 125 5.18 23.50 -4.38
CA GLU A 125 4.78 24.45 -3.37
C GLU A 125 3.71 23.85 -2.45
N ILE A 126 3.84 24.09 -1.15
CA ILE A 126 2.89 23.67 -0.12
C ILE A 126 2.57 24.89 0.74
N ALA A 127 1.28 25.17 0.92
CA ALA A 127 0.80 26.29 1.73
C ALA A 127 1.48 27.65 1.36
N GLY A 128 1.72 27.87 0.06
CA GLY A 128 2.32 29.12 -0.46
C GLY A 128 3.83 29.24 -0.30
N HIS A 129 4.52 28.17 0.11
CA HIS A 129 5.97 28.14 0.28
C HIS A 129 6.60 27.04 -0.58
N ALA A 130 7.85 27.26 -1.01
CA ALA A 130 8.61 26.27 -1.76
C ALA A 130 8.80 24.98 -0.93
N ASN A 131 8.53 23.84 -1.54
CA ASN A 131 8.65 22.53 -0.92
C ASN A 131 10.11 22.09 -0.88
N THR A 132 10.80 22.40 0.22
CA THR A 132 12.21 22.07 0.42
C THR A 132 12.48 20.56 0.51
N LEU A 133 11.45 19.73 0.75
CA LEU A 133 11.63 18.27 0.79
C LEU A 133 12.03 17.67 -0.57
N LEU A 134 11.68 18.32 -1.68
CA LEU A 134 11.97 17.82 -3.02
C LEU A 134 13.44 17.96 -3.42
N THR A 135 14.13 18.96 -2.87
CA THR A 135 15.53 19.29 -3.21
C THR A 135 16.54 18.52 -2.38
N HIS A 136 16.13 17.96 -1.24
CA HIS A 136 16.97 17.08 -0.45
C HIS A 136 17.31 15.81 -1.23
N THR A 137 18.50 15.26 -0.97
CA THR A 137 19.02 14.09 -1.70
C THR A 137 19.22 12.89 -0.79
N LEU A 138 19.09 11.70 -1.36
CA LEU A 138 19.49 10.44 -0.75
C LEU A 138 20.50 9.78 -1.69
N GLY A 139 21.75 9.66 -1.26
CA GLY A 139 22.79 9.03 -2.07
C GLY A 139 23.04 9.71 -3.43
N GLY A 140 22.82 11.03 -3.52
CA GLY A 140 22.94 11.81 -4.75
C GLY A 140 21.66 11.90 -5.60
N ALA A 141 20.63 11.10 -5.31
CA ALA A 141 19.32 11.22 -5.96
C ALA A 141 18.43 12.21 -5.22
N ALA A 142 17.82 13.17 -5.93
CA ALA A 142 16.84 14.07 -5.31
C ALA A 142 15.58 13.30 -4.90
N LEU A 143 15.06 13.59 -3.70
CA LEU A 143 13.86 12.96 -3.16
C LEU A 143 12.61 13.19 -4.02
N GLY A 144 12.56 14.33 -4.71
CA GLY A 144 11.50 14.69 -5.65
C GLY A 144 11.70 14.17 -7.09
N ALA A 145 12.90 13.71 -7.46
CA ALA A 145 13.15 13.20 -8.81
C ALA A 145 12.60 11.78 -8.97
N ASN A 146 12.26 11.39 -10.19
CA ASN A 146 11.96 10.00 -10.58
C ASN A 146 13.22 9.28 -11.13
N LEU A 147 13.13 7.97 -11.41
CA LEU A 147 14.27 7.20 -11.91
C LEU A 147 14.85 7.77 -13.20
N PHE A 148 14.00 8.18 -14.14
CA PHE A 148 14.41 8.64 -15.46
C PHE A 148 15.12 10.00 -15.41
N VAL A 149 14.61 10.91 -14.58
CA VAL A 149 15.28 12.20 -14.30
C VAL A 149 16.64 11.95 -13.67
N THR A 150 16.71 11.05 -12.69
CA THR A 150 17.96 10.70 -12.00
C THR A 150 18.98 10.08 -12.97
N LEU A 151 18.53 9.22 -13.89
CA LEU A 151 19.36 8.63 -14.93
C LEU A 151 19.95 9.70 -15.86
N GLY A 152 19.17 10.74 -16.18
CA GLY A 152 19.61 11.89 -16.97
C GLY A 152 20.63 12.78 -16.25
N THR A 153 20.63 12.81 -14.91
CA THR A 153 21.60 13.58 -14.12
C THR A 153 22.93 12.87 -13.90
N GLY A 154 22.98 11.54 -14.07
CA GLY A 154 24.21 10.75 -13.99
C GLY A 154 24.01 9.37 -13.33
N LEU A 155 24.79 8.37 -13.78
CA LEU A 155 24.66 6.98 -13.31
C LEU A 155 25.01 6.78 -11.84
N THR A 156 25.85 7.65 -11.27
CA THR A 156 26.27 7.59 -9.86
C THR A 156 25.14 7.90 -8.89
N ALA A 157 24.08 8.59 -9.32
CA ALA A 157 22.92 8.89 -8.49
C ALA A 157 21.82 7.82 -8.58
N VAL A 158 21.98 6.77 -9.40
CA VAL A 158 20.90 5.82 -9.71
C VAL A 158 20.80 4.68 -8.68
N TRP A 159 21.88 4.37 -7.97
CA TRP A 159 21.91 3.25 -7.04
C TRP A 159 20.85 3.29 -5.91
N PRO A 160 20.45 4.45 -5.33
CA PRO A 160 19.41 4.48 -4.29
C PRO A 160 18.08 3.99 -4.84
N TYR A 161 17.78 4.35 -6.09
CA TYR A 161 16.61 3.88 -6.82
C TYR A 161 16.64 2.38 -7.08
N LEU A 162 17.78 1.84 -7.51
CA LEU A 162 17.91 0.40 -7.76
C LEU A 162 17.71 -0.40 -6.48
N VAL A 163 18.33 0.03 -5.38
CA VAL A 163 18.15 -0.58 -4.05
C VAL A 163 16.67 -0.55 -3.66
N LEU A 164 16.01 0.60 -3.81
CA LEU A 164 14.59 0.77 -3.50
C LEU A 164 13.70 -0.18 -4.32
N LEU A 165 13.91 -0.27 -5.63
CA LEU A 165 13.10 -1.12 -6.51
C LEU A 165 13.32 -2.61 -6.22
N VAL A 166 14.57 -3.02 -5.96
CA VAL A 166 14.90 -4.40 -5.58
C VAL A 166 14.25 -4.76 -4.24
N LEU A 167 14.36 -3.88 -3.24
CA LEU A 167 13.71 -4.09 -1.94
C LEU A 167 12.18 -4.17 -2.08
N LEU A 168 11.57 -3.28 -2.86
CA LEU A 168 10.13 -3.31 -3.12
C LEU A 168 9.72 -4.64 -3.78
N ALA A 169 10.45 -5.07 -4.81
CA ALA A 169 10.17 -6.32 -5.52
C ALA A 169 10.29 -7.53 -4.59
N ILE A 170 11.31 -7.58 -3.73
CA ILE A 170 11.48 -8.64 -2.72
C ILE A 170 10.29 -8.65 -1.77
N VAL A 171 9.91 -7.51 -1.21
CA VAL A 171 8.81 -7.40 -0.24
C VAL A 171 7.46 -7.76 -0.87
N VAL A 172 7.22 -7.32 -2.10
CA VAL A 172 6.02 -7.69 -2.87
C VAL A 172 5.98 -9.19 -3.13
N GLU A 173 7.09 -9.81 -3.52
CA GLU A 173 7.15 -11.25 -3.75
C GLU A 173 6.96 -12.05 -2.45
N LEU A 174 7.57 -11.61 -1.34
CA LEU A 174 7.37 -12.21 -0.02
C LEU A 174 5.90 -12.08 0.43
N SER A 175 5.30 -10.90 0.22
CA SER A 175 3.88 -10.65 0.53
C SER A 175 2.96 -11.51 -0.32
N ARG A 176 3.26 -11.67 -1.61
CA ARG A 176 2.53 -12.54 -2.53
C ARG A 176 2.62 -13.99 -2.07
N ARG A 177 3.82 -14.50 -1.78
CA ARG A 177 4.03 -15.86 -1.25
C ARG A 177 3.32 -16.09 0.07
N ALA A 178 3.42 -15.14 1.01
CA ALA A 178 2.75 -15.23 2.31
C ALA A 178 1.23 -15.24 2.19
N THR A 179 0.67 -14.47 1.24
CA THR A 179 -0.77 -14.45 0.97
C THR A 179 -1.23 -15.75 0.34
N LEU A 180 -0.54 -16.24 -0.70
CA LEU A 180 -0.85 -17.52 -1.34
C LEU A 180 -0.79 -18.69 -0.36
N ARG A 181 0.18 -18.71 0.56
CA ARG A 181 0.27 -19.71 1.62
C ARG A 181 -0.89 -19.63 2.61
N PHE A 182 -1.42 -18.44 2.86
CA PHE A 182 -2.48 -18.24 3.85
C PHE A 182 -3.88 -18.47 3.26
N THR A 183 -4.20 -17.93 2.09
CA THR A 183 -5.52 -18.06 1.48
C THR A 183 -5.67 -19.30 0.60
N GLY A 184 -4.57 -19.96 0.22
CA GLY A 184 -4.56 -20.92 -0.89
C GLY A 184 -4.60 -20.19 -2.24
N SER A 185 -4.55 -20.96 -3.35
CA SER A 185 -4.74 -20.41 -4.70
C SER A 185 -6.02 -19.58 -4.75
N PRO A 186 -6.03 -18.41 -5.39
CA PRO A 186 -7.19 -17.55 -5.41
C PRO A 186 -8.32 -18.22 -6.21
N THR A 187 -9.14 -19.02 -5.56
CA THR A 187 -10.45 -19.40 -6.06
C THR A 187 -11.31 -18.14 -5.99
N ALA A 188 -11.23 -17.35 -7.07
CA ALA A 188 -12.19 -16.35 -7.53
C ALA A 188 -13.24 -15.94 -6.48
N THR A 189 -12.86 -15.09 -5.52
CA THR A 189 -13.82 -14.50 -4.57
C THR A 189 -13.55 -13.01 -4.35
N THR A 190 -13.44 -12.24 -5.42
CA THR A 190 -13.73 -10.79 -5.47
C THR A 190 -13.79 -10.48 -6.97
N THR A 191 -14.94 -10.31 -7.61
CA THR A 191 -15.97 -9.27 -7.46
C THR A 191 -17.23 -9.73 -8.18
N GLY A 192 -18.40 -9.17 -7.85
CA GLY A 192 -19.63 -9.44 -8.57
C GLY A 192 -19.53 -9.22 -10.09
N ARG A 193 -20.43 -9.91 -10.80
CA ARG A 193 -20.57 -10.10 -12.26
C ARG A 193 -19.76 -11.27 -12.80
N GLY A 194 -20.47 -12.18 -13.47
CA GLY A 194 -19.97 -13.38 -14.10
C GLY A 194 -18.68 -13.18 -14.88
N GLN A 195 -17.57 -13.48 -14.22
CA GLN A 195 -16.32 -13.84 -14.85
C GLN A 195 -15.99 -15.21 -14.30
N GLU A 196 -16.45 -16.24 -15.01
CA GLU A 196 -15.58 -17.39 -15.24
C GLU A 196 -14.20 -16.79 -15.56
N ALA A 197 -13.21 -17.09 -14.72
CA ALA A 197 -11.85 -16.63 -14.98
C ALA A 197 -11.50 -17.10 -16.39
N LEU A 198 -11.48 -16.19 -17.38
CA LEU A 198 -11.18 -16.54 -18.75
C LEU A 198 -9.84 -17.28 -18.74
N PRO A 199 -9.72 -18.46 -19.37
CA PRO A 199 -8.45 -19.16 -19.48
C PRO A 199 -7.43 -18.19 -20.12
N GLY A 200 -6.46 -17.74 -19.32
CA GLY A 200 -5.49 -16.68 -19.67
C GLY A 200 -5.40 -15.51 -18.69
N THR A 201 -6.48 -15.20 -17.93
CA THR A 201 -6.49 -14.08 -16.95
C THR A 201 -5.69 -14.38 -15.68
N ALA A 202 -5.51 -15.67 -15.34
CA ALA A 202 -4.70 -16.10 -14.19
C ALA A 202 -3.23 -15.66 -14.30
N GLY A 203 -2.69 -15.60 -15.52
CA GLY A 203 -1.34 -15.10 -15.77
C GLY A 203 -1.21 -13.61 -15.49
N LEU A 204 -2.22 -12.81 -15.86
CA LEU A 204 -2.25 -11.37 -15.64
C LEU A 204 -2.36 -11.01 -14.15
N VAL A 205 -3.20 -11.73 -13.41
CA VAL A 205 -3.37 -11.54 -11.95
C VAL A 205 -2.07 -11.81 -11.18
N ARG A 206 -1.21 -12.71 -11.68
CA ARG A 206 0.10 -13.01 -11.08
C ARG A 206 1.05 -11.81 -11.11
N TRP A 207 0.94 -10.96 -12.12
CA TRP A 207 1.79 -9.78 -12.32
C TRP A 207 1.24 -8.51 -11.67
N LEU A 208 -0.05 -8.49 -11.32
CA LEU A 208 -0.71 -7.34 -10.71
C LEU A 208 0.08 -6.70 -9.55
N PRO A 209 0.68 -7.46 -8.61
CA PRO A 209 1.45 -6.86 -7.51
C PRO A 209 2.73 -6.15 -7.97
N PHE A 210 3.35 -6.61 -9.07
CA PHE A 210 4.59 -6.03 -9.60
C PHE A 210 4.38 -4.72 -10.36
N VAL A 211 3.13 -4.40 -10.74
CA VAL A 211 2.77 -3.08 -11.28
C VAL A 211 3.15 -1.97 -10.30
N SER A 212 3.09 -2.23 -8.99
CA SER A 212 3.53 -1.26 -7.97
C SER A 212 5.04 -0.98 -8.02
N VAL A 213 5.86 -1.97 -8.38
CA VAL A 213 7.32 -1.80 -8.55
C VAL A 213 7.60 -0.95 -9.77
N LEU A 214 6.89 -1.20 -10.87
CA LEU A 214 6.99 -0.38 -12.07
C LEU A 214 6.58 1.07 -11.77
N PHE A 215 5.44 1.28 -11.11
CA PHE A 215 4.98 2.62 -10.71
C PHE A 215 6.00 3.35 -9.84
N ALA A 216 6.67 2.65 -8.91
CA ALA A 216 7.71 3.24 -8.07
C ALA A 216 8.91 3.78 -8.86
N ALA A 217 9.19 3.25 -10.06
CA ALA A 217 10.25 3.79 -10.93
C ALA A 217 9.87 5.16 -11.53
N PHE A 218 8.58 5.38 -11.80
CA PHE A 218 8.07 6.66 -12.31
C PHE A 218 7.75 7.67 -11.21
N ALA A 219 7.57 7.20 -9.97
CA ALA A 219 7.27 8.04 -8.83
C ALA A 219 8.53 8.74 -8.29
N PRO A 220 8.36 9.89 -7.59
CA PRO A 220 9.42 10.50 -6.80
C PRO A 220 10.05 9.52 -5.82
N LEU A 221 11.35 9.65 -5.55
CA LEU A 221 12.10 8.73 -4.70
C LEU A 221 11.47 8.63 -3.31
N ALA A 222 11.02 9.76 -2.75
CA ALA A 222 10.31 9.80 -1.48
C ALA A 222 9.01 8.99 -1.48
N ALA A 223 8.25 9.02 -2.58
CA ALA A 223 7.06 8.19 -2.73
C ALA A 223 7.43 6.70 -2.82
N GLY A 224 8.54 6.36 -3.47
CA GLY A 224 9.12 5.02 -3.47
C GLY A 224 9.51 4.55 -2.06
N LEU A 225 10.14 5.41 -1.24
CA LEU A 225 10.52 5.10 0.14
C LEU A 225 9.29 4.82 1.00
N TYR A 226 8.25 5.65 0.85
CA TYR A 226 6.95 5.40 1.46
C TYR A 226 6.40 4.02 1.05
N LEU A 227 6.37 3.70 -0.25
CA LEU A 227 5.84 2.44 -0.75
C LEU A 227 6.58 1.23 -0.16
N VAL A 228 7.92 1.25 -0.16
CA VAL A 228 8.74 0.18 0.43
C VAL A 228 8.47 0.04 1.91
N THR A 229 8.57 1.13 2.67
CA THR A 229 8.38 1.12 4.13
C THR A 229 6.99 0.60 4.50
N SER A 230 5.98 1.09 3.79
CA SER A 230 4.57 0.73 3.96
C SER A 230 4.31 -0.74 3.61
N ALA A 231 4.98 -1.27 2.57
CA ALA A 231 4.91 -2.69 2.19
C ALA A 231 5.60 -3.59 3.22
N VAL A 232 6.78 -3.19 3.71
CA VAL A 232 7.53 -3.92 4.75
C VAL A 232 6.71 -4.00 6.03
N TRP A 233 6.13 -2.87 6.47
CA TRP A 233 5.23 -2.84 7.61
C TRP A 233 4.07 -3.81 7.42
N THR A 234 3.39 -3.74 6.28
CA THR A 234 2.23 -4.59 5.98
C THR A 234 2.59 -6.08 6.03
N LEU A 235 3.76 -6.46 5.50
CA LEU A 235 4.24 -7.84 5.54
C LEU A 235 4.46 -8.30 6.99
N GLY A 236 5.14 -7.50 7.81
CA GLY A 236 5.40 -7.79 9.22
C GLY A 236 4.12 -7.84 10.05
N GLU A 237 3.29 -6.81 9.95
CA GLU A 237 1.99 -6.68 10.61
C GLU A 237 1.10 -7.90 10.33
N ARG A 238 0.94 -8.27 9.05
CA ARG A 238 0.15 -9.46 8.68
C ARG A 238 0.75 -10.74 9.23
N ALA A 239 2.07 -10.90 9.19
CA ALA A 239 2.73 -12.09 9.73
C ALA A 239 2.50 -12.23 11.24
N VAL A 240 2.60 -11.14 12.00
CA VAL A 240 2.36 -11.12 13.46
C VAL A 240 0.89 -11.35 13.77
N LEU A 241 -0.01 -10.58 13.16
CA LEU A 241 -1.45 -10.65 13.43
C LEU A 241 -2.05 -11.99 13.04
N ARG A 242 -1.65 -12.58 11.91
CA ARG A 242 -2.14 -13.91 11.51
C ARG A 242 -1.69 -14.98 12.50
N ARG A 243 -0.49 -14.87 13.08
CA ARG A 243 -0.03 -15.81 14.13
C ARG A 243 -0.76 -15.58 15.45
N ALA A 244 -1.02 -14.33 15.82
CA ALA A 244 -1.69 -13.98 17.07
C ALA A 244 -3.18 -14.33 17.07
N LEU A 245 -3.86 -14.16 15.93
CA LEU A 245 -5.31 -14.40 15.78
C LEU A 245 -5.67 -15.81 15.32
N ALA A 246 -4.69 -16.61 14.89
CA ALA A 246 -4.88 -18.03 14.57
C ALA A 246 -4.62 -18.96 15.77
N ARG A 247 -4.17 -18.42 16.90
CA ARG A 247 -4.18 -19.09 18.21
C ARG A 247 -5.55 -18.90 18.84
#